data_AF-A0A955ND32-F1
#
_entry.id   AF-A0A955ND32-F1
#
_cell.length_a   1.000
_cell.length_b   1.000
_cell.length_c   1.000
_cell.angle_alpha   90.00
_cell.angle_beta   90.00
_cell.angle_gamma   90.00
#
_symmetry.space_group_name_H-M   'P 1'
#
loop_
_entity.id
_entity.type
_entity.pdbx_description
1 polymer ?
#
loop_
_entity_poly.entity_id
_entity_poly.type
_entity_poly.pdbx_seq_one_letter_code
_entity_poly.pdbx_strand_id
1 'polypeptide(L)'
;MMSVHVHGANCKRCCLSRRCFLGTTAAAAVGLTLFRSPHAYGGSELGNYIDLNSFRPKPQVRIKGAVFRETPPYWLGWPGKSWDVEGYRKQFAEDFAARARLVGVDLDQQESPVETDEALEKFINELKANPPDAVIVTLQ
;
A
#
# COMPACT_ATOMS: atom_id res chain seq x y z
N MET A 1 0.73 -59.15 -17.29
CA MET A 1 1.19 -58.82 -18.66
C MET A 1 2.04 -57.57 -18.59
N MET A 2 3.36 -57.74 -18.62
CA MET A 2 4.35 -56.67 -18.63
C MET A 2 4.47 -56.10 -20.05
N SER A 3 4.33 -54.78 -20.21
CA SER A 3 4.74 -54.11 -21.44
C SER A 3 6.06 -53.39 -21.16
N VAL A 4 7.14 -54.01 -21.61
CA VAL A 4 8.50 -53.47 -21.59
C VAL A 4 8.62 -52.46 -22.74
N HIS A 5 8.94 -51.20 -22.45
CA HIS A 5 9.30 -50.22 -23.47
C HIS A 5 10.81 -49.95 -23.45
N VAL A 6 11.52 -50.71 -24.28
CA VAL A 6 12.90 -50.42 -24.71
C VAL A 6 12.89 -49.14 -25.54
N HIS A 7 13.71 -48.15 -25.19
CA HIS A 7 13.95 -46.98 -26.05
C HIS A 7 15.38 -47.05 -26.58
N GLY A 8 15.48 -47.45 -27.85
CA GLY A 8 16.70 -47.44 -28.63
C GLY A 8 17.20 -46.02 -28.87
N ALA A 9 18.52 -45.88 -28.84
CA ALA A 9 19.24 -44.67 -29.19
C ALA A 9 18.94 -44.29 -30.65
N ASN A 10 18.23 -43.18 -30.85
CA ASN A 10 18.32 -42.23 -31.97
C ASN A 10 16.98 -41.47 -32.10
N CYS A 11 16.85 -40.37 -31.36
CA CYS A 11 15.85 -39.36 -31.70
C CYS A 11 16.47 -37.97 -31.57
N LYS A 12 17.09 -37.52 -32.66
CA LYS A 12 17.40 -36.10 -32.85
C LYS A 12 16.05 -35.41 -33.03
N ARG A 13 15.66 -34.54 -32.08
CA ARG A 13 14.45 -33.71 -32.07
C ARG A 13 13.19 -34.48 -31.61
N CYS A 14 13.03 -34.68 -30.29
CA CYS A 14 11.81 -35.24 -29.71
C CYS A 14 11.25 -34.37 -28.58
N CYS A 15 10.04 -33.89 -28.81
CA CYS A 15 9.22 -33.13 -27.88
C CYS A 15 8.92 -33.99 -26.65
N LEU A 16 9.12 -33.46 -25.44
CA LEU A 16 8.72 -34.12 -24.21
C LEU A 16 7.24 -34.49 -24.27
N SER A 17 6.92 -35.78 -24.39
CA SER A 17 5.55 -36.23 -24.29
C SER A 17 5.03 -35.94 -22.88
N ARG A 18 3.74 -35.60 -22.75
CA ARG A 18 3.09 -35.35 -21.44
C ARG A 18 3.35 -36.48 -20.43
N ARG A 19 3.45 -37.73 -20.89
CA ARG A 19 3.74 -38.89 -20.04
C ARG A 19 5.20 -38.95 -19.58
N CYS A 20 6.16 -38.59 -20.43
CA CYS A 20 7.56 -38.47 -20.02
C CYS A 20 7.73 -37.36 -18.97
N PHE A 21 7.10 -36.21 -19.18
CA PHE A 21 7.16 -35.10 -18.22
C PHE A 21 6.53 -35.46 -16.87
N LEU A 22 5.34 -36.08 -16.87
CA LEU A 22 4.68 -36.51 -15.63
C LEU A 22 5.45 -37.63 -14.92
N GLY A 23 6.06 -38.55 -15.67
CA GLY A 23 6.91 -39.60 -15.11
C GLY A 23 8.17 -39.04 -14.44
N THR A 24 8.84 -38.07 -15.07
CA THR A 24 10.04 -37.45 -14.50
C THR A 24 9.74 -36.52 -13.31
N THR A 25 8.63 -35.77 -13.34
CA THR A 25 8.24 -34.93 -12.18
C THR A 25 7.81 -35.77 -10.98
N ALA A 26 7.09 -36.88 -11.18
CA ALA A 26 6.71 -37.78 -10.10
C ALA A 26 7.94 -38.42 -9.41
N ALA A 27 8.94 -38.83 -10.19
CA ALA A 27 10.18 -39.41 -9.64
C ALA A 27 11.02 -38.38 -8.86
N ALA A 28 11.08 -37.12 -9.32
CA ALA A 28 11.81 -36.05 -8.64
C ALA A 28 11.16 -35.66 -7.30
N ALA A 29 9.82 -35.70 -7.21
CA ALA A 29 9.10 -35.37 -5.98
C ALA A 29 9.34 -36.39 -4.84
N VAL A 30 9.53 -37.67 -5.16
CA VAL A 30 9.81 -38.72 -4.16
C VAL A 30 11.27 -38.67 -3.67
N GLY A 31 12.22 -38.23 -4.51
CA GLY A 31 13.61 -38.07 -4.09
C GLY A 31 13.82 -36.98 -3.02
N LEU A 32 12.99 -35.94 -3.04
CA LEU A 32 13.05 -34.81 -2.09
C LEU A 32 12.42 -35.12 -0.72
N THR A 33 11.63 -36.19 -0.57
CA THR A 33 11.07 -36.56 0.73
C THR A 33 12.04 -37.38 1.59
N LEU A 34 13.05 -38.03 0.98
CA LEU A 34 14.01 -38.88 1.69
C LEU A 34 15.26 -38.14 2.19
N PHE A 35 15.52 -36.91 1.71
CA PHE A 35 16.67 -36.09 2.11
C PHE A 35 16.33 -34.87 2.97
N ARG A 36 15.12 -34.83 3.55
CA ARG A 36 14.79 -33.79 4.53
C ARG A 36 15.39 -34.18 5.88
N SER A 37 16.68 -33.91 6.05
CA SER A 37 17.30 -33.79 7.36
C SER A 37 16.41 -32.90 8.23
N PRO A 38 15.97 -33.34 9.42
CA PRO A 38 15.26 -32.46 10.32
C PRO A 38 16.28 -31.45 10.82
N HIS A 39 16.32 -30.26 10.22
CA HIS A 39 16.81 -29.11 10.94
C HIS A 39 15.99 -29.03 12.22
N ALA A 40 16.65 -29.25 13.35
CA ALA A 40 16.11 -29.05 14.68
C ALA A 40 15.77 -27.56 14.84
N TYR A 41 14.63 -27.15 14.30
CA TYR A 41 13.92 -25.98 14.79
C TYR A 41 13.50 -26.33 16.21
N GLY A 42 14.04 -25.58 17.17
CA GLY A 42 13.73 -25.72 18.58
C GLY A 42 12.23 -25.84 18.78
N GLY A 43 11.83 -26.80 19.62
CA GLY A 43 10.44 -27.01 19.98
C GLY A 43 9.87 -25.77 20.66
N SER A 44 9.20 -24.94 19.89
CA SER A 44 8.18 -24.02 20.38
C SER A 44 6.92 -24.25 19.55
N GLU A 45 6.00 -25.01 20.14
CA GLU A 45 4.56 -24.86 20.00
C GLU A 45 4.06 -24.29 18.64
N LEU A 46 4.10 -25.12 17.60
CA LEU A 46 3.62 -24.82 16.24
C LEU A 46 2.08 -24.57 16.15
N GLY A 47 1.39 -24.51 17.29
CA GLY A 47 -0.06 -24.33 17.38
C GLY A 47 -0.50 -22.95 17.89
N ASN A 48 0.43 -22.08 18.30
CA ASN A 48 0.07 -20.77 18.80
C ASN A 48 -0.44 -19.87 17.67
N TYR A 49 -1.59 -19.24 17.89
CA TYR A 49 -2.14 -18.24 16.98
C TYR A 49 -1.20 -17.03 16.93
N ILE A 50 -0.58 -16.82 15.77
CA ILE A 50 0.29 -15.68 15.51
C ILE A 50 -0.57 -14.59 14.85
N ASP A 51 -0.83 -13.49 15.57
CA ASP A 51 -1.48 -12.32 14.97
C ASP A 51 -0.51 -11.61 14.04
N LEU A 52 -0.70 -11.80 12.73
CA LEU A 52 0.11 -11.15 11.70
C LEU A 52 0.06 -9.62 11.76
N ASN A 53 -1.01 -9.03 12.33
CA ASN A 53 -1.12 -7.59 12.47
C ASN A 53 -0.17 -7.01 13.53
N SER A 54 0.25 -7.82 14.50
CA SER A 54 1.18 -7.41 15.56
C SER A 54 2.57 -7.06 15.03
N PHE A 55 2.96 -7.63 13.89
CA PHE A 55 4.25 -7.34 13.26
C PHE A 55 4.24 -6.09 12.39
N ARG A 56 3.08 -5.47 12.15
CA ARG A 56 3.02 -4.22 11.39
C ARG A 56 3.43 -3.06 12.29
N PRO A 57 4.50 -2.32 11.96
CA PRO A 57 4.85 -1.11 12.68
C PRO A 57 3.68 -0.12 12.67
N LYS A 58 3.37 0.47 13.83
CA LYS A 58 2.37 1.54 13.98
C LYS A 58 3.07 2.79 14.51
N PRO A 59 3.96 3.42 13.72
CA PRO A 59 4.59 4.66 14.15
C PRO A 59 3.52 5.75 14.30
N GLN A 60 3.69 6.62 15.29
CA GLN A 60 2.88 7.83 15.39
C GLN A 60 3.36 8.80 14.30
N VAL A 61 2.56 8.99 13.25
CA VAL A 61 2.87 9.89 12.13
C VAL A 61 2.01 11.15 12.28
N ARG A 62 2.68 12.31 12.30
CA ARG A 62 2.04 13.63 12.33
C ARG A 62 2.12 14.27 10.95
N ILE A 63 0.97 14.66 10.41
CA ILE A 63 0.83 15.28 9.10
C ILE A 63 0.24 16.67 9.31
N LYS A 64 0.90 17.69 8.75
CA LYS A 64 0.33 19.05 8.66
C LYS A 64 -0.22 19.27 7.26
N GLY A 65 -1.48 19.67 7.15
CA GLY A 65 -2.15 19.94 5.88
C GLY A 65 -2.57 21.39 5.74
N ALA A 66 -2.43 21.97 4.55
CA ALA A 66 -2.97 23.29 4.24
C ALA A 66 -3.49 23.38 2.81
N VAL A 67 -4.54 24.19 2.62
CA VAL A 67 -5.07 24.55 1.31
C VAL A 67 -4.49 25.91 0.94
N PHE A 68 -3.80 25.99 -0.19
CA PHE A 68 -3.32 27.23 -0.77
C PHE A 68 -4.25 27.61 -1.90
N ARG A 69 -4.85 28.79 -1.78
CA ARG A 69 -5.89 29.23 -2.71
C ARG A 69 -5.56 30.58 -3.29
N GLU A 70 -5.65 30.67 -4.60
CA GLU A 70 -5.79 31.98 -5.25
C GLU A 70 -7.27 32.37 -5.21
N THR A 71 -7.59 33.54 -4.64
CA THR A 71 -9.00 33.93 -4.45
C THR A 71 -9.69 34.02 -5.82
N PRO A 72 -10.68 33.16 -6.10
CA PRO A 72 -11.31 33.17 -7.40
C PRO A 72 -12.18 34.42 -7.56
N PRO A 73 -12.26 34.98 -8.77
CA PRO A 73 -13.20 36.05 -9.05
C PRO A 73 -14.65 35.59 -8.85
N TYR A 74 -15.53 36.49 -8.40
CA TYR A 74 -16.90 36.20 -7.94
C TYR A 74 -17.84 35.54 -8.97
N TRP A 75 -17.42 35.41 -10.23
CA TRP A 75 -18.26 35.01 -11.36
C TRP A 75 -18.06 33.57 -11.85
N LEU A 76 -17.50 32.64 -11.05
CA LEU A 76 -17.31 31.23 -11.46
C LEU A 76 -18.62 30.41 -11.64
N GLY A 77 -19.77 31.07 -11.77
CA GLY A 77 -21.02 30.47 -12.15
C GLY A 77 -21.41 30.80 -13.58
N TRP A 78 -21.91 29.81 -14.33
CA TRP A 78 -22.82 30.12 -15.44
C TRP A 78 -23.98 30.98 -14.89
N PRO A 79 -24.50 31.96 -15.65
CA PRO A 79 -25.64 32.77 -15.19
C PRO A 79 -26.76 31.85 -14.69
N GLY A 80 -27.00 31.88 -13.37
CA GLY A 80 -27.99 31.03 -12.69
C GLY A 80 -27.45 29.92 -11.78
N LYS A 81 -26.12 29.68 -11.64
CA LYS A 81 -25.59 28.69 -10.68
C LYS A 81 -24.29 29.16 -10.00
N SER A 82 -24.35 29.53 -8.72
CA SER A 82 -23.15 29.70 -7.88
C SER A 82 -22.64 28.34 -7.42
N TRP A 83 -21.35 28.05 -7.61
CA TRP A 83 -20.73 26.85 -7.08
C TRP A 83 -20.37 27.03 -5.60
N ASP A 84 -20.75 26.08 -4.74
CA ASP A 84 -20.44 26.13 -3.31
C ASP A 84 -19.03 25.61 -3.03
N VAL A 85 -18.04 26.45 -3.35
CA VAL A 85 -16.61 26.14 -3.16
C VAL A 85 -16.28 25.81 -1.70
N GLU A 86 -16.86 26.55 -0.76
CA GLU A 86 -16.61 26.35 0.68
C GLU A 86 -17.25 25.07 1.22
N GLY A 87 -18.46 24.73 0.76
CA GLY A 87 -19.12 23.48 1.12
C GLY A 87 -18.30 22.26 0.73
N TYR A 88 -17.81 22.22 -0.52
CA TYR A 88 -16.94 21.12 -0.97
C TYR A 88 -15.61 21.08 -0.23
N ARG A 89 -15.01 22.23 0.08
CA ARG A 89 -13.77 22.27 0.87
C ARG A 89 -13.96 21.63 2.25
N LYS A 90 -15.05 21.98 2.94
CA LYS A 90 -15.39 21.37 4.24
C LYS A 90 -15.61 19.87 4.12
N GLN A 91 -16.36 19.45 3.10
CA GLN A 91 -16.60 18.04 2.82
C GLN A 91 -15.28 17.27 2.64
N PHE A 92 -14.36 17.79 1.83
CA PHE A 92 -13.07 17.13 1.62
C PHE A 92 -12.20 17.11 2.89
N ALA A 93 -12.24 18.17 3.71
CA ALA A 93 -11.53 18.20 4.98
C ALA A 93 -12.07 17.14 5.96
N GLU A 94 -13.39 16.98 6.04
CA GLU A 94 -14.04 15.94 6.85
C GLU A 94 -13.68 14.53 6.38
N ASP A 95 -13.71 14.30 5.06
CA ASP A 95 -13.31 13.04 4.45
C ASP A 95 -11.84 12.72 4.75
N PHE A 96 -10.93 13.70 4.59
CA PHE A 96 -9.52 13.53 4.92
C PHE A 96 -9.31 13.18 6.40
N ALA A 97 -9.98 13.88 7.31
CA ALA A 97 -9.92 13.59 8.74
C ALA A 97 -10.45 12.18 9.07
N ALA A 98 -11.53 11.74 8.41
CA ALA A 98 -12.06 10.39 8.56
C ALA A 98 -11.07 9.32 8.08
N ARG A 99 -10.39 9.56 6.94
CA ARG A 99 -9.35 8.66 6.42
C ARG A 99 -8.12 8.63 7.32
N ALA A 100 -7.66 9.78 7.83
CA ALA A 100 -6.54 9.86 8.75
C ALA A 100 -6.76 9.02 10.01
N ARG A 101 -7.95 9.13 10.61
CA ARG A 101 -8.36 8.29 11.76
C ARG A 101 -8.37 6.80 11.42
N LEU A 102 -8.84 6.43 10.24
CA LEU A 102 -8.89 5.03 9.81
C LEU A 102 -7.49 4.40 9.69
N VAL A 103 -6.51 5.18 9.23
CA VAL A 103 -5.13 4.70 9.07
C VAL A 103 -4.26 4.91 10.31
N GLY A 104 -4.77 5.60 11.33
CA GLY A 104 -4.07 5.86 12.59
C GLY A 104 -2.99 6.94 12.50
N VAL A 105 -3.14 7.91 11.61
CA VAL A 105 -2.24 9.08 11.52
C VAL A 105 -2.90 10.30 12.17
N ASP A 106 -2.07 11.17 12.74
CA ASP A 106 -2.50 12.45 13.29
C ASP A 106 -2.45 13.50 12.18
N LEU A 107 -3.62 13.99 11.75
CA LEU A 107 -3.75 14.98 10.69
C LEU A 107 -4.22 16.30 11.30
N ASP A 108 -3.34 17.29 11.28
CA ASP A 108 -3.61 18.68 11.62
C ASP A 108 -3.81 19.48 10.33
N GLN A 109 -5.06 19.77 9.99
CA GLN A 109 -5.42 20.52 8.79
C GLN A 109 -5.71 21.98 9.15
N GLN A 110 -5.05 22.92 8.45
CA GLN A 110 -5.34 24.35 8.53
C GLN A 110 -6.82 24.62 8.20
N GLU A 111 -7.55 25.26 9.13
CA GLU A 111 -8.99 25.50 8.96
C GLU A 111 -9.29 26.49 7.82
N SER A 112 -8.49 27.55 7.70
CA SER A 112 -8.62 28.58 6.66
C SER A 112 -7.61 28.37 5.55
N PRO A 113 -7.99 28.57 4.27
CA PRO A 113 -7.05 28.60 3.17
C PRO A 113 -5.95 29.65 3.38
N VAL A 114 -4.76 29.35 2.89
CA VAL A 114 -3.64 30.28 2.81
C VAL A 114 -3.74 31.03 1.49
N GLU A 115 -4.02 32.33 1.57
CA GLU A 115 -4.30 33.19 0.41
C GLU A 115 -3.36 34.39 0.30
N THR A 116 -2.64 34.70 1.37
CA THR A 116 -1.73 35.86 1.43
C THR A 116 -0.34 35.43 1.84
N ASP A 117 0.65 36.27 1.50
CA ASP A 117 2.04 36.04 1.86
C ASP A 117 2.25 36.01 3.39
N GLU A 118 1.51 36.83 4.14
CA GLU A 118 1.58 36.82 5.60
C GLU A 118 1.05 35.50 6.19
N ALA A 119 -0.02 34.95 5.60
CA ALA A 119 -0.56 33.66 6.01
C ALA A 119 0.41 32.51 5.66
N LEU A 120 1.10 32.61 4.53
CA LEU A 120 2.17 31.67 4.14
C LEU A 120 3.35 31.72 5.11
N GLU A 121 3.83 32.91 5.46
CA GLU A 121 4.92 33.06 6.43
C GLU A 121 4.55 32.49 7.80
N LYS A 122 3.32 32.74 8.27
CA LYS A 122 2.81 32.15 9.50
C LYS A 122 2.82 30.63 9.45
N PHE A 123 2.32 30.05 8.36
CA PHE A 123 2.32 28.59 8.17
C PHE A 123 3.74 28.01 8.16
N ILE A 124 4.68 28.65 7.46
CA ILE A 124 6.09 28.24 7.45
C ILE A 124 6.69 28.29 8.85
N ASN A 125 6.40 29.34 9.62
CA ASN A 125 6.91 29.49 10.98
C ASN A 125 6.34 28.42 11.92
N GLU A 126 5.06 28.07 11.78
CA GLU A 126 4.45 26.96 12.52
C GLU A 126 5.10 25.62 12.20
N LEU A 127 5.37 25.33 10.91
CA LEU A 127 6.08 24.13 10.48
C LEU A 127 7.50 24.04 11.03
N LYS A 128 8.22 25.17 11.11
CA LYS A 128 9.57 25.22 11.69
C LYS A 128 9.55 25.02 13.21
N ALA A 129 8.55 25.58 13.90
CA ALA A 129 8.41 25.44 15.34
C ALA A 129 8.02 24.02 15.75
N ASN A 130 7.15 23.38 14.96
CA ASN A 130 6.65 22.03 15.20
C ASN A 130 6.79 21.18 13.93
N PRO A 131 7.99 20.64 13.64
CA PRO A 131 8.22 19.89 12.42
C PRO A 131 7.36 18.61 12.38
N PRO A 132 6.43 18.49 11.41
CA PRO A 132 5.68 17.27 11.21
C PRO A 132 6.52 16.23 10.44
N ASP A 133 6.05 14.98 10.41
CA ASP A 133 6.68 13.92 9.61
C ASP A 133 6.39 14.09 8.12
N ALA A 134 5.24 14.71 7.79
CA ALA A 134 4.86 15.03 6.43
C ALA A 134 4.04 16.33 6.36
N VAL A 135 4.11 16.99 5.20
CA VAL A 135 3.30 18.15 4.86
C VAL A 135 2.48 17.84 3.61
N ILE A 136 1.17 18.10 3.66
CA ILE A 136 0.28 18.01 2.51
C ILE A 136 -0.16 19.41 2.10
N VAL A 137 0.04 19.73 0.83
CA VAL A 137 -0.35 21.00 0.23
C VAL A 137 -1.40 20.69 -0.81
N THR A 138 -2.58 21.29 -0.67
CA THR A 138 -3.64 21.25 -1.66
C THR A 138 -3.73 22.61 -2.34
N LEU A 139 -3.65 22.62 -3.66
CA LEU A 139 -3.84 23.83 -4.45
C LEU A 139 -5.30 23.94 -4.87
N GLN A 140 -5.87 25.13 -4.75
CA GLN A 140 -7.26 25.40 -5.06
C GLN A 140 -7.42 26.68 -5.87
#